data_AF-A0A482RSI8-F1
#
_entry.id   AF-A0A482RSI8-F1
#
_cell.length_a   1.000
_cell.length_b   1.000
_cell.length_c   1.000
_cell.angle_alpha   90.00
_cell.angle_beta   90.00
_cell.angle_gamma   90.00
#
_symmetry.space_group_name_H-M   'P 1'
#
loop_
_entity.id
_entity.type
_entity.pdbx_description
1 polymer ?
#
loop_
_entity_poly.entity_id
_entity_poly.type
_entity_poly.pdbx_seq_one_letter_code
_entity_poly.pdbx_strand_id
1 'polypeptide(L)'
;MLSVAALEAASYPADEAASLATLQYRAATAAPFFRCLVRVTEGEAAGAAPVSQLVGFVNATLAVAGALTHDSMSNHIPSGTLLCIHSVVVAAPHQRRGLATWMLTAYCASIRAVEPQVEEVRLITHAHNVGLYSRCGFKLVGASAVVHGSEPWMEMVHTVRARSLSAPQPPVAHSFSHVDAFTLTRTCPSGSSFSGNPAGVLLLTPRYSMAGGANEARTSFPDAEWMQRVAVQTALPVTAFVAPALDGTFHVRYFSCTSEMAFCGHASLATAHALWSSGFLPAAQRACLLHAPACDVHIEQAAQPGSFIMTLPSAMPSPVPAARRASIMEALPDCLGLPAHALPLLCNDAEHGEDALRAVLGRAAQDGVSGIVAILANALDVIVVTTPNTFAAMVANPHAFAAIDGRIVSVTTLTPRGLSLLRGAAADASVAASCSSEQTVALASGHCAGAAPIIVSRYDVLSRCFSPRGGTPEDAACGAAHCGILPWWARTLRSLEVVWALQASPRGGELGILWPACGTDARVALHGTARLVVQADWCA
;
A
#
# COMPACT_ATOMS: atom_id res chain seq x y z
N MET A 1 -33.49 11.52 -10.97
CA MET A 1 -33.81 12.95 -11.27
C MET A 1 -34.96 13.49 -10.42
N LEU A 2 -36.11 12.82 -10.30
CA LEU A 2 -37.21 13.33 -9.45
C LEU A 2 -36.76 13.59 -8.00
N SER A 3 -35.99 12.68 -7.40
CA SER A 3 -35.43 12.87 -6.05
C SER A 3 -34.44 14.03 -5.95
N VAL A 4 -33.72 14.34 -7.04
CA VAL A 4 -32.78 15.47 -7.10
C VAL A 4 -33.55 16.79 -7.16
N ALA A 5 -34.59 16.87 -7.98
CA ALA A 5 -35.44 18.05 -8.08
C ALA A 5 -36.21 18.33 -6.77
N ALA A 6 -36.69 17.29 -6.09
CA ALA A 6 -37.29 17.43 -4.77
C ALA A 6 -36.29 17.99 -3.74
N LEU A 7 -35.03 17.54 -3.81
CA LEU A 7 -33.98 18.00 -2.91
C LEU A 7 -33.53 19.44 -3.22
N GLU A 8 -33.46 19.82 -4.50
CA GLU A 8 -33.22 21.22 -4.95
C GLU A 8 -34.31 22.15 -4.41
N ALA A 9 -35.58 21.82 -4.65
CA ALA A 9 -36.72 22.63 -4.22
C ALA A 9 -36.84 22.76 -2.70
N ALA A 10 -36.33 21.78 -1.94
CA ALA A 10 -36.25 21.85 -0.48
C ALA A 10 -35.07 22.69 0.03
N SER A 11 -34.09 23.00 -0.82
CA SER A 11 -32.82 23.64 -0.43
C SER A 11 -32.70 25.09 -0.88
N TYR A 12 -33.49 25.51 -1.87
CA TYR A 12 -33.53 26.89 -2.37
C TYR A 12 -34.96 27.45 -2.34
N PRO A 13 -35.15 28.77 -2.19
CA PRO A 13 -36.41 29.46 -2.47
C PRO A 13 -36.95 29.12 -3.86
N ALA A 14 -38.28 29.17 -4.04
CA ALA A 14 -38.94 28.73 -5.27
C ALA A 14 -38.52 29.53 -6.53
N ASP A 15 -38.10 30.78 -6.35
CA ASP A 15 -37.60 31.69 -7.37
C ASP A 15 -36.10 31.54 -7.66
N GLU A 16 -35.37 30.77 -6.85
CA GLU A 16 -33.94 30.47 -6.99
C GLU A 16 -33.68 29.00 -7.38
N ALA A 17 -34.59 28.09 -7.02
CA ALA A 17 -34.46 26.66 -7.26
C ALA A 17 -34.48 26.31 -8.75
N ALA A 18 -33.56 25.44 -9.19
CA ALA A 18 -33.59 24.94 -10.56
C ALA A 18 -34.82 24.07 -10.83
N SER A 19 -35.49 24.31 -11.96
CA SER A 19 -36.62 23.48 -12.38
C SER A 19 -36.19 22.04 -12.70
N LEU A 20 -37.13 21.07 -12.63
CA LEU A 20 -36.86 19.70 -13.05
C LEU A 20 -36.31 19.63 -14.49
N ALA A 21 -36.86 20.44 -15.40
CA ALA A 21 -36.40 20.50 -16.79
C ALA A 21 -34.96 21.02 -16.88
N THR A 22 -34.60 22.04 -16.10
CA THR A 22 -33.23 22.57 -16.02
C THR A 22 -32.25 21.52 -15.50
N LEU A 23 -32.62 20.80 -14.44
CA LEU A 23 -31.79 19.74 -13.87
C LEU A 23 -31.63 18.57 -14.85
N GLN A 24 -32.70 18.18 -15.57
CA GLN A 24 -32.65 17.17 -16.62
C GLN A 24 -31.76 17.59 -17.79
N TYR A 25 -31.87 18.83 -18.23
CA TYR A 25 -30.99 19.39 -19.24
C TYR A 25 -29.53 19.27 -18.82
N ARG A 26 -29.16 19.77 -17.63
CA ARG A 26 -27.76 19.72 -17.13
C ARG A 26 -27.26 18.29 -16.94
N ALA A 27 -28.11 17.39 -16.45
CA ALA A 27 -27.74 15.98 -16.32
C ALA A 27 -27.50 15.31 -17.67
N ALA A 28 -28.19 15.75 -18.74
CA ALA A 28 -28.03 15.20 -20.08
C ALA A 28 -26.87 15.84 -20.87
N THR A 29 -26.71 17.17 -20.77
CA THR A 29 -25.74 17.92 -21.60
C THR A 29 -24.41 18.17 -20.90
N ALA A 30 -24.40 18.15 -19.56
CA ALA A 30 -23.21 18.36 -18.72
C ALA A 30 -23.04 17.22 -17.71
N ALA A 31 -23.37 15.98 -18.11
CA ALA A 31 -23.28 14.78 -17.27
C ALA A 31 -21.93 14.64 -16.53
N PRO A 32 -20.76 14.91 -17.15
CA PRO A 32 -19.47 14.86 -16.46
C PRO A 32 -19.32 15.85 -15.31
N PHE A 33 -20.22 16.83 -15.17
CA PHE A 33 -20.18 17.85 -14.12
C PHE A 33 -21.34 17.72 -13.13
N PHE A 34 -22.19 16.71 -13.29
CA PHE A 34 -23.27 16.36 -12.37
C PHE A 34 -22.83 15.21 -11.46
N ARG A 35 -22.85 15.42 -10.14
CA ARG A 35 -22.43 14.43 -9.14
C ARG A 35 -23.48 14.29 -8.06
N CYS A 36 -23.90 13.06 -7.80
CA CYS A 36 -24.81 12.73 -6.71
C CYS A 36 -24.05 11.99 -5.62
N LEU A 37 -24.30 12.35 -4.37
CA LEU A 37 -23.84 11.63 -3.20
C LEU A 37 -24.98 10.74 -2.71
N VAL A 38 -24.75 9.44 -2.70
CA VAL A 38 -25.69 8.44 -2.21
C VAL A 38 -25.12 7.75 -0.98
N ARG A 39 -25.96 7.58 0.05
CA ARG A 39 -25.68 6.73 1.20
C ARG A 39 -26.27 5.36 0.91
N VAL A 40 -25.44 4.33 1.03
CA VAL A 40 -25.87 2.94 0.92
C VAL A 40 -26.00 2.36 2.32
N THR A 41 -27.15 1.77 2.63
CA THR A 41 -27.38 1.00 3.86
C THR A 41 -27.66 -0.45 3.50
N GLU A 42 -26.94 -1.37 4.14
CA GLU A 42 -27.22 -2.81 4.03
C GLU A 42 -28.62 -3.10 4.62
N GLY A 43 -29.39 -3.92 3.92
CA GLY A 43 -30.73 -4.29 4.38
C GLY A 43 -30.65 -5.12 5.65
N GLU A 44 -31.49 -4.81 6.64
CA GLU A 44 -31.49 -5.47 7.96
C GLU A 44 -31.91 -6.96 7.92
N ALA A 45 -32.33 -7.47 6.75
CA ALA A 45 -32.67 -8.87 6.53
C ALA A 45 -31.64 -9.55 5.62
N ALA A 46 -31.24 -10.78 5.98
CA ALA A 46 -30.34 -11.61 5.17
C ALA A 46 -30.91 -11.80 3.75
N GLY A 47 -30.24 -11.22 2.75
CA GLY A 47 -30.65 -11.26 1.34
C GLY A 47 -31.40 -10.02 0.82
N ALA A 48 -31.64 -9.00 1.64
CA ALA A 48 -32.26 -7.75 1.19
C ALA A 48 -31.28 -6.90 0.36
N ALA A 49 -31.74 -6.39 -0.78
CA ALA A 49 -30.95 -5.51 -1.64
C ALA A 49 -30.58 -4.21 -0.89
N PRO A 50 -29.35 -3.69 -1.08
CA PRO A 50 -28.90 -2.46 -0.43
C PRO A 50 -29.79 -1.28 -0.83
N VAL A 51 -30.21 -0.49 0.15
CA VAL A 51 -31.02 0.71 -0.08
C VAL A 51 -30.08 1.89 -0.30
N SER A 52 -30.20 2.54 -1.46
CA SER A 52 -29.44 3.75 -1.80
C SER A 52 -30.30 5.00 -1.59
N GLN A 53 -29.86 5.88 -0.69
CA GLN A 53 -30.53 7.15 -0.40
C GLN A 53 -29.70 8.33 -0.93
N LEU A 54 -30.30 9.22 -1.72
CA LEU A 54 -29.66 10.48 -2.14
C LEU A 54 -29.51 11.40 -0.92
N VAL A 55 -28.27 11.81 -0.62
CA VAL A 55 -27.96 12.69 0.53
C VAL A 55 -27.40 14.05 0.12
N GLY A 56 -27.00 14.22 -1.14
CA GLY A 56 -26.59 15.51 -1.70
C GLY A 56 -26.23 15.43 -3.18
N PHE A 57 -26.01 16.58 -3.83
CA PHE A 57 -25.49 16.64 -5.20
C PHE A 57 -24.79 17.97 -5.50
N VAL A 58 -23.98 17.96 -6.56
CA VAL A 58 -23.40 19.15 -7.20
C VAL A 58 -23.68 19.08 -8.70
N ASN A 59 -24.09 20.18 -9.32
CA ASN A 59 -24.24 20.26 -10.78
C ASN A 59 -23.60 21.55 -11.33
N ALA A 60 -22.98 21.45 -12.49
CA ALA A 60 -22.30 22.56 -13.15
C ALA A 60 -22.39 22.46 -14.68
N THR A 61 -22.10 23.56 -15.37
CA THR A 61 -21.94 23.61 -16.84
C THR A 61 -20.66 24.35 -17.21
N LEU A 62 -20.14 24.08 -18.41
CA LEU A 62 -19.01 24.81 -18.96
C LEU A 62 -19.48 26.07 -19.68
N ALA A 63 -18.69 27.12 -19.59
CA ALA A 63 -18.86 28.39 -20.28
C ALA A 63 -17.51 28.92 -20.80
N VAL A 64 -17.56 29.88 -21.71
CA VAL A 64 -16.36 30.59 -22.16
C VAL A 64 -15.79 31.42 -21.00
N ALA A 65 -14.46 31.44 -20.86
CA ALA A 65 -13.79 32.19 -19.79
C ALA A 65 -14.21 33.66 -19.74
N GLY A 66 -14.56 34.14 -18.55
CA GLY A 66 -15.06 35.49 -18.32
C GLY A 66 -15.75 35.60 -16.96
N ALA A 67 -16.44 36.72 -16.72
CA ALA A 67 -17.33 36.85 -15.57
C ALA A 67 -18.56 35.95 -15.72
N LEU A 68 -19.17 35.55 -14.59
CA LEU A 68 -20.47 34.88 -14.61
C LEU A 68 -21.54 35.82 -15.18
N THR A 69 -22.11 35.45 -16.32
CA THR A 69 -23.25 36.11 -16.97
C THR A 69 -24.48 35.21 -16.95
N HIS A 70 -25.66 35.77 -17.21
CA HIS A 70 -26.88 34.98 -17.32
C HIS A 70 -26.76 33.88 -18.38
N ASP A 71 -26.12 34.18 -19.52
CA ASP A 71 -25.90 33.22 -20.61
C ASP A 71 -24.96 32.07 -20.19
N SER A 72 -23.87 32.38 -19.48
CA SER A 72 -22.98 31.38 -18.90
C SER A 72 -23.63 30.50 -17.83
N MET A 73 -24.72 30.99 -17.22
CA MET A 73 -25.51 30.27 -16.21
C MET A 73 -26.63 29.41 -16.82
N SER A 74 -26.92 29.58 -18.11
CA SER A 74 -28.03 28.91 -18.80
C SER A 74 -27.59 27.83 -19.78
N ASN A 75 -26.43 27.97 -20.41
CA ASN A 75 -25.97 27.09 -21.49
C ASN A 75 -24.74 26.26 -21.09
N HIS A 76 -24.60 25.08 -21.69
CA HIS A 76 -23.37 24.27 -21.62
C HIS A 76 -22.58 24.41 -22.92
N ILE A 77 -21.33 24.88 -22.81
CA ILE A 77 -20.40 25.04 -23.92
C ILE A 77 -19.25 24.05 -23.72
N PRO A 78 -19.23 22.89 -24.41
CA PRO A 78 -18.25 21.83 -24.17
C PRO A 78 -16.78 22.24 -24.31
N SER A 79 -16.50 23.25 -25.13
CA SER A 79 -15.16 23.83 -25.35
C SER A 79 -14.79 24.95 -24.36
N GLY A 80 -15.68 25.24 -23.40
CA GLY A 80 -15.47 26.27 -22.39
C GLY A 80 -14.39 25.90 -21.37
N THR A 81 -13.69 26.90 -20.85
CA THR A 81 -12.64 26.72 -19.83
C THR A 81 -13.08 27.17 -18.43
N LEU A 82 -14.27 27.78 -18.31
CA LEU A 82 -14.89 28.15 -17.04
C LEU A 82 -15.96 27.13 -16.66
N LEU A 83 -15.88 26.56 -15.47
CA LEU A 83 -16.91 25.69 -14.91
C LEU A 83 -17.83 26.46 -13.95
N CYS A 84 -19.09 26.60 -14.29
CA CYS A 84 -20.11 27.30 -13.51
C CYS A 84 -20.89 26.30 -12.65
N ILE A 85 -20.66 26.24 -11.34
CA ILE A 85 -21.48 25.46 -10.41
C ILE A 85 -22.80 26.18 -10.17
N HIS A 86 -23.91 25.46 -10.39
CA HIS A 86 -25.26 25.99 -10.25
C HIS A 86 -25.92 25.65 -8.92
N SER A 87 -25.72 24.43 -8.43
CA SER A 87 -26.29 24.01 -7.15
C SER A 87 -25.31 23.11 -6.40
N VAL A 88 -25.13 23.39 -5.11
CA VAL A 88 -24.48 22.52 -4.13
C VAL A 88 -25.51 22.23 -3.05
N VAL A 89 -25.94 20.97 -2.95
CA VAL A 89 -27.07 20.60 -2.09
C VAL A 89 -26.70 19.44 -1.19
N VAL A 90 -27.04 19.58 0.09
CA VAL A 90 -26.98 18.52 1.10
C VAL A 90 -28.33 18.45 1.80
N ALA A 91 -28.88 17.24 1.91
CA ALA A 91 -30.16 17.04 2.58
C ALA A 91 -30.13 17.52 4.03
N ALA A 92 -31.21 18.17 4.47
CA ALA A 92 -31.31 18.82 5.78
C ALA A 92 -30.80 17.99 6.98
N PRO A 93 -31.08 16.67 7.10
CA PRO A 93 -30.58 15.85 8.21
C PRO A 93 -29.05 15.71 8.27
N HIS A 94 -28.36 15.97 7.15
CA HIS A 94 -26.92 15.80 6.98
C HIS A 94 -26.16 17.13 6.91
N GLN A 95 -26.87 18.26 6.94
CA GLN A 95 -26.25 19.58 6.96
C GLN A 95 -25.49 19.83 8.28
N ARG A 96 -24.56 20.78 8.25
CA ARG A 96 -23.69 21.17 9.39
C ARG A 96 -22.79 20.03 9.94
N ARG A 97 -22.62 18.94 9.20
CA ARG A 97 -21.71 17.82 9.52
C ARG A 97 -20.42 17.81 8.68
N GLY A 98 -20.11 18.91 7.99
CA GLY A 98 -18.95 19.03 7.10
C GLY A 98 -19.11 18.40 5.71
N LEU A 99 -20.27 17.78 5.42
CA LEU A 99 -20.48 17.03 4.17
C LEU A 99 -20.39 17.91 2.91
N ALA A 100 -20.93 19.14 2.95
CA ALA A 100 -20.85 20.08 1.84
C ALA A 100 -19.39 20.49 1.54
N THR A 101 -18.58 20.74 2.58
CA THR A 101 -17.15 21.02 2.43
C THR A 101 -16.43 19.84 1.80
N TRP A 102 -16.68 18.62 2.30
CA TRP A 102 -16.09 17.41 1.74
C TRP A 102 -16.48 17.20 0.27
N MET A 103 -17.78 17.31 -0.04
CA MET A 103 -18.31 17.18 -1.40
C MET A 103 -17.66 18.17 -2.35
N LEU A 104 -17.55 19.44 -1.95
CA LEU A 104 -17.03 20.49 -2.82
C LEU A 104 -15.51 20.41 -3.00
N THR A 105 -14.76 20.08 -1.94
CA THR A 105 -13.31 19.83 -2.04
C THR A 105 -13.03 18.63 -2.93
N ALA A 106 -13.75 17.52 -2.75
CA ALA A 106 -13.64 16.34 -3.61
C ALA A 106 -14.05 16.65 -5.06
N TYR A 107 -15.11 17.45 -5.25
CA TYR A 107 -15.56 17.89 -6.57
C TYR A 107 -14.47 18.70 -7.28
N CYS A 108 -13.95 19.76 -6.66
CA CYS A 108 -12.92 20.61 -7.29
C CYS A 108 -11.61 19.84 -7.54
N ALA A 109 -11.21 18.96 -6.62
CA ALA A 109 -10.07 18.08 -6.83
C ALA A 109 -10.29 17.14 -8.03
N SER A 110 -11.51 16.61 -8.19
CA SER A 110 -11.86 15.77 -9.33
C SER A 110 -11.82 16.55 -10.65
N ILE A 111 -12.35 17.77 -10.70
CA ILE A 111 -12.28 18.65 -11.88
C ILE A 111 -10.83 18.95 -12.25
N ARG A 112 -9.98 19.26 -11.26
CA ARG A 112 -8.54 19.43 -11.47
C ARG A 112 -7.86 18.17 -12.02
N ALA A 113 -8.32 16.99 -11.65
CA ALA A 113 -7.74 15.75 -12.13
C ALA A 113 -8.22 15.37 -13.54
N VAL A 114 -9.51 15.54 -13.83
CA VAL A 114 -10.17 14.88 -14.98
C VAL A 114 -10.54 15.82 -16.12
N GLU A 115 -10.59 17.14 -15.87
CA GLU A 115 -11.04 18.14 -16.85
C GLU A 115 -9.90 19.12 -17.16
N PRO A 116 -8.93 18.77 -18.03
CA PRO A 116 -7.74 19.58 -18.31
C PRO A 116 -8.05 20.96 -18.87
N GLN A 117 -9.20 21.10 -19.55
CA GLN A 117 -9.67 22.35 -20.12
C GLN A 117 -10.19 23.36 -19.08
N VAL A 118 -10.57 22.90 -17.88
CA VAL A 118 -11.12 23.81 -16.86
C VAL A 118 -10.00 24.56 -16.17
N GLU A 119 -9.97 25.88 -16.36
CA GLU A 119 -9.01 26.79 -15.75
C GLU A 119 -9.54 27.33 -14.42
N GLU A 120 -10.84 27.63 -14.37
CA GLU A 120 -11.51 28.25 -13.23
C GLU A 120 -12.84 27.56 -12.96
N VAL A 121 -13.18 27.42 -11.68
CA VAL A 121 -14.54 27.11 -11.23
C VAL A 121 -15.13 28.36 -10.62
N ARG A 122 -16.36 28.71 -11.00
CA ARG A 122 -17.10 29.81 -10.40
C ARG A 122 -18.47 29.37 -9.92
N LEU A 123 -18.96 30.07 -8.91
CA LEU A 123 -20.31 29.93 -8.40
C LEU A 123 -20.78 31.27 -7.83
N ILE A 124 -22.09 31.38 -7.70
CA ILE A 124 -22.71 32.44 -6.93
C ILE A 124 -23.23 31.88 -5.62
N THR A 125 -23.15 32.67 -4.54
CA THR A 125 -23.71 32.29 -3.24
C THR A 125 -24.19 33.47 -2.41
N HIS A 126 -25.16 33.26 -1.53
CA HIS A 126 -25.55 34.25 -0.51
C HIS A 126 -24.41 34.51 0.49
N ALA A 127 -24.32 35.73 1.01
CA ALA A 127 -23.21 36.19 1.86
C ALA A 127 -22.91 35.27 3.06
N HIS A 128 -23.93 34.67 3.66
CA HIS A 128 -23.78 33.78 4.81
C HIS A 128 -23.05 32.46 4.49
N ASN A 129 -22.97 32.06 3.22
CA ASN A 129 -22.29 30.83 2.79
C ASN A 129 -20.85 31.07 2.30
N VAL A 130 -20.40 32.32 2.14
CA VAL A 130 -19.03 32.64 1.68
C VAL A 130 -17.96 31.91 2.51
N GLY A 131 -18.14 31.84 3.83
CA GLY A 131 -17.21 31.12 4.70
C GLY A 131 -17.10 29.61 4.41
N LEU A 132 -18.16 28.97 3.93
CA LEU A 132 -18.14 27.56 3.52
C LEU A 132 -17.28 27.36 2.27
N TYR A 133 -17.48 28.20 1.26
CA TYR A 133 -16.76 28.12 -0.01
C TYR A 133 -15.29 28.51 0.14
N SER A 134 -14.98 29.49 0.98
CA SER A 134 -13.59 29.87 1.30
C SER A 134 -12.78 28.72 1.91
N ARG A 135 -13.39 27.89 2.77
CA ARG A 135 -12.75 26.67 3.31
C ARG A 135 -12.46 25.61 2.25
N CYS A 136 -13.19 25.64 1.13
CA CYS A 136 -12.97 24.76 -0.02
C CYS A 136 -11.99 25.36 -1.05
N GLY A 137 -11.34 26.49 -0.71
CA GLY A 137 -10.35 27.15 -1.56
C GLY A 137 -10.91 28.16 -2.55
N PHE A 138 -12.21 28.50 -2.50
CA PHE A 138 -12.76 29.58 -3.32
C PHE A 138 -12.38 30.95 -2.75
N LYS A 139 -12.18 31.94 -3.61
CA LYS A 139 -11.92 33.33 -3.26
C LYS A 139 -13.14 34.18 -3.62
N LEU A 140 -13.47 35.13 -2.76
CA LEU A 140 -14.54 36.09 -3.03
C LEU A 140 -14.12 37.04 -4.15
N VAL A 141 -14.92 37.13 -5.21
CA VAL A 141 -14.73 38.10 -6.29
C VAL A 141 -15.43 39.42 -5.95
N GLY A 142 -16.67 39.34 -5.49
CA GLY A 142 -17.49 40.51 -5.18
C GLY A 142 -18.98 40.22 -5.34
N ALA A 143 -19.80 41.26 -5.44
CA ALA A 143 -21.22 41.12 -5.78
C ALA A 143 -21.37 40.57 -7.21
N SER A 144 -22.23 39.57 -7.38
CA SER A 144 -22.53 38.95 -8.67
C SER A 144 -23.38 39.89 -9.54
N ALA A 145 -23.06 39.94 -10.84
CA ALA A 145 -23.91 40.58 -11.84
C ALA A 145 -25.18 39.76 -12.15
N VAL A 146 -25.15 38.46 -11.87
CA VAL A 146 -26.30 37.56 -11.96
C VAL A 146 -27.08 37.62 -10.65
N VAL A 147 -28.34 38.03 -10.74
CA VAL A 147 -29.25 38.17 -9.59
C VAL A 147 -30.40 37.20 -9.78
N HIS A 148 -30.63 36.36 -8.78
CA HIS A 148 -31.82 35.52 -8.64
C HIS A 148 -32.48 35.87 -7.30
N GLY A 149 -33.80 36.05 -7.28
CA GLY A 149 -34.51 36.45 -6.06
C GLY A 149 -34.20 37.87 -5.58
N SER A 150 -34.50 38.15 -4.31
CA SER A 150 -34.47 39.49 -3.73
C SER A 150 -33.17 39.85 -2.99
N GLU A 151 -32.35 38.85 -2.63
CA GLU A 151 -31.09 39.05 -1.94
C GLU A 151 -29.89 39.13 -2.90
N PRO A 152 -28.86 39.95 -2.61
CA PRO A 152 -27.68 40.05 -3.46
C PRO A 152 -26.81 38.80 -3.36
N TRP A 153 -26.45 38.26 -4.52
CA TRP A 153 -25.54 37.13 -4.63
C TRP A 153 -24.07 37.58 -4.68
N MET A 154 -23.18 36.77 -4.13
CA MET A 154 -21.74 36.97 -4.16
C MET A 154 -21.10 35.96 -5.12
N GLU A 155 -20.24 36.46 -6.02
CA GLU A 155 -19.48 35.62 -6.93
C GLU A 155 -18.20 35.11 -6.25
N MET A 156 -17.94 33.82 -6.39
CA MET A 156 -16.76 33.15 -5.85
C MET A 156 -16.03 32.35 -6.92
N VAL A 157 -14.70 32.40 -6.89
CA VAL A 157 -13.82 31.78 -7.89
C VAL A 157 -12.83 30.82 -7.24
N HIS A 158 -12.62 29.66 -7.84
CA HIS A 158 -11.56 28.73 -7.49
C HIS A 158 -10.69 28.51 -8.73
N THR A 159 -9.43 28.97 -8.66
CA THR A 159 -8.46 28.77 -9.73
C THR A 159 -8.00 27.31 -9.72
N VAL A 160 -8.34 26.58 -10.77
CA VAL A 160 -7.93 25.18 -10.97
C VAL A 160 -6.56 25.14 -11.62
N ARG A 161 -6.33 26.03 -12.60
CA ARG A 161 -5.09 26.18 -13.36
C ARG A 161 -4.83 27.66 -13.64
N ALA A 162 -3.58 28.10 -13.58
CA ALA A 162 -3.23 29.46 -13.99
C ALA A 162 -3.32 29.58 -15.52
N ARG A 163 -3.92 30.68 -16.03
CA ARG A 163 -3.95 31.00 -17.47
C ARG A 163 -2.53 30.96 -18.02
N SER A 164 -2.24 30.01 -18.92
CA SER A 164 -0.99 29.95 -19.66
C SER A 164 -1.29 30.22 -21.13
N LEU A 165 -0.76 31.34 -21.63
CA LEU A 165 -0.66 31.61 -23.06
C LEU A 165 0.25 30.53 -23.68
N SER A 166 -0.33 29.65 -24.49
CA SER A 166 0.38 28.83 -25.50
C SER A 166 1.74 28.26 -25.08
N ALA A 167 1.75 27.29 -24.16
CA ALA A 167 2.91 26.46 -23.87
C ALA A 167 2.49 24.98 -23.74
N PRO A 168 3.40 24.00 -23.99
CA PRO A 168 3.11 22.57 -23.83
C PRO A 168 2.53 22.29 -22.46
N GLN A 169 1.60 21.32 -22.36
CA GLN A 169 1.02 20.94 -21.07
C GLN A 169 2.14 20.68 -20.05
N PRO A 170 2.09 21.30 -18.85
CA PRO A 170 3.05 21.01 -17.80
C PRO A 170 2.91 19.53 -17.42
N PRO A 171 4.02 18.84 -17.09
CA PRO A 171 3.97 17.45 -16.71
C PRO A 171 3.05 17.26 -15.50
N VAL A 172 2.28 16.17 -15.50
CA VAL A 172 1.47 15.79 -14.34
C VAL A 172 2.42 15.52 -13.19
N ALA A 173 2.45 16.42 -12.20
CA ALA A 173 3.22 16.23 -10.99
C ALA A 173 2.61 15.06 -10.20
N HIS A 174 3.32 13.94 -10.14
CA HIS A 174 2.95 12.80 -9.31
C HIS A 174 3.68 12.90 -7.96
N SER A 175 3.00 12.65 -6.85
CA SER A 175 3.70 12.57 -5.56
C SER A 175 4.54 11.30 -5.54
N PHE A 176 5.85 11.45 -5.50
CA PHE A 176 6.81 10.36 -5.33
C PHE A 176 7.22 10.26 -3.86
N SER A 177 7.13 9.05 -3.33
CA SER A 177 7.64 8.71 -1.99
C SER A 177 8.64 7.56 -2.10
N HIS A 178 9.86 7.77 -1.61
CA HIS A 178 10.78 6.70 -1.29
C HIS A 178 10.50 6.27 0.16
N VAL A 179 10.06 5.03 0.33
CA VAL A 179 9.71 4.47 1.62
C VAL A 179 10.54 3.21 1.85
N ASP A 180 11.15 3.10 3.02
CA ASP A 180 11.74 1.87 3.51
C ASP A 180 10.65 1.03 4.18
N ALA A 181 10.41 -0.20 3.71
CA ALA A 181 9.46 -1.16 4.27
C ALA A 181 10.18 -2.22 5.11
N PHE A 182 9.49 -2.80 6.10
CA PHE A 182 10.05 -3.76 7.08
C PHE A 182 11.23 -3.20 7.88
N THR A 183 11.13 -1.94 8.32
CA THR A 183 12.21 -1.24 9.03
C THR A 183 12.49 -1.81 10.42
N LEU A 184 13.70 -1.59 10.93
CA LEU A 184 14.12 -1.99 12.28
C LEU A 184 13.53 -1.05 13.34
N THR A 185 12.41 -1.44 13.94
CA THR A 185 11.69 -0.63 14.94
C THR A 185 11.68 -1.25 16.33
N ARG A 186 11.83 -2.58 16.43
CA ARG A 186 11.87 -3.31 17.71
C ARG A 186 13.24 -3.23 18.38
N THR A 187 14.28 -2.92 17.63
CA THR A 187 15.68 -2.83 18.09
C THR A 187 16.23 -1.41 18.11
N CYS A 188 15.67 -0.48 17.33
CA CYS A 188 16.03 0.94 17.33
C CYS A 188 14.79 1.84 17.53
N PRO A 189 14.48 2.24 18.78
CA PRO A 189 13.31 3.08 19.10
C PRO A 189 13.35 4.47 18.43
N SER A 190 14.54 4.99 18.13
CA SER A 190 14.71 6.25 17.41
C SER A 190 14.40 6.15 15.91
N GLY A 191 14.08 4.96 15.40
CA GLY A 191 13.73 4.72 14.00
C GLY A 191 14.92 4.96 13.08
N SER A 192 15.70 3.91 12.80
CA SER A 192 16.72 4.02 11.76
C SER A 192 16.05 4.02 10.39
N SER A 193 15.81 5.23 9.85
CA SER A 193 15.78 5.43 8.40
C SER A 193 16.98 4.70 7.79
N PHE A 194 16.85 4.15 6.59
CA PHE A 194 17.89 3.35 5.90
C PHE A 194 18.04 1.88 6.33
N SER A 195 17.07 1.34 7.08
CA SER A 195 16.90 -0.11 7.29
C SER A 195 15.71 -0.64 6.48
N GLY A 196 15.55 -1.95 6.37
CA GLY A 196 14.45 -2.55 5.61
C GLY A 196 14.68 -2.53 4.10
N ASN A 197 13.60 -2.68 3.34
CA ASN A 197 13.58 -2.79 1.89
C ASN A 197 13.00 -1.53 1.23
N PRO A 198 13.81 -0.78 0.47
CA PRO A 198 13.36 0.46 -0.14
C PRO A 198 12.43 0.22 -1.32
N ALA A 199 11.36 1.03 -1.40
CA ALA A 199 10.46 1.08 -2.55
C ALA A 199 10.11 2.52 -2.92
N GLY A 200 9.98 2.76 -4.22
CA GLY A 200 9.37 3.97 -4.75
C GLY A 200 7.86 3.81 -4.79
N VAL A 201 7.12 4.87 -4.48
CA VAL A 201 5.66 4.91 -4.60
C VAL A 201 5.28 6.17 -5.36
N LEU A 202 4.65 6.00 -6.52
CA LEU A 202 4.02 7.08 -7.27
C LEU A 202 2.52 7.02 -7.04
N LEU A 203 1.98 7.99 -6.30
CA LEU A 203 0.54 8.18 -6.21
C LEU A 203 0.07 8.88 -7.48
N LEU A 204 -0.64 8.13 -8.33
CA LEU A 204 -1.15 8.60 -9.60
C LEU A 204 -2.44 9.39 -9.38
N THR A 205 -2.54 10.53 -10.07
CA THR A 205 -3.82 11.21 -10.23
C THR A 205 -4.71 10.35 -11.12
N PRO A 206 -5.94 10.03 -10.71
CA PRO A 206 -6.82 9.18 -11.50
C PRO A 206 -7.06 9.81 -12.88
N ARG A 207 -6.82 9.02 -13.93
CA ARG A 207 -7.24 9.33 -15.30
C ARG A 207 -8.39 8.39 -15.63
N TYR A 208 -9.58 8.94 -15.86
CA TYR A 208 -10.74 8.16 -16.31
C TYR A 208 -10.85 8.31 -17.84
N SER A 209 -10.74 7.20 -18.55
CA SER A 209 -10.98 7.16 -19.99
C SER A 209 -12.43 6.75 -20.24
N MET A 210 -13.16 7.56 -21.02
CA MET A 210 -14.49 7.23 -21.53
C MET A 210 -14.45 6.34 -22.79
N ALA A 211 -13.26 5.86 -23.19
CA ALA A 211 -13.08 5.04 -24.38
C ALA A 211 -13.48 3.59 -24.11
N GLY A 212 -14.77 3.31 -24.28
CA GLY A 212 -15.36 1.97 -24.20
C GLY A 212 -16.85 2.10 -23.92
N GLY A 213 -17.69 1.82 -24.91
CA GLY A 213 -19.14 1.84 -24.73
C GLY A 213 -19.55 0.94 -23.55
N ALA A 214 -20.43 1.47 -22.71
CA ALA A 214 -20.98 0.88 -21.48
C ALA A 214 -20.02 0.77 -20.27
N ASN A 215 -20.17 1.70 -19.32
CA ASN A 215 -20.11 1.49 -17.86
C ASN A 215 -18.85 0.88 -17.20
N GLU A 216 -17.67 0.89 -17.82
CA GLU A 216 -16.41 0.55 -17.13
C GLU A 216 -15.54 1.79 -16.88
N ALA A 217 -15.67 2.39 -15.70
CA ALA A 217 -14.69 3.34 -15.21
C ALA A 217 -13.38 2.61 -14.91
N ARG A 218 -12.48 2.53 -15.88
CA ARG A 218 -11.14 1.98 -15.66
C ARG A 218 -10.20 3.06 -15.16
N THR A 219 -9.53 2.76 -14.06
CA THR A 219 -8.35 3.49 -13.63
C THR A 219 -7.29 3.36 -14.71
N SER A 220 -7.06 4.41 -15.50
CA SER A 220 -6.03 4.34 -16.55
C SER A 220 -4.66 4.69 -15.96
N PHE A 221 -3.81 3.67 -15.87
CA PHE A 221 -2.40 3.85 -15.60
C PHE A 221 -1.74 4.59 -16.78
N PRO A 222 -0.62 5.30 -16.54
CA PRO A 222 0.30 5.68 -17.61
C PRO A 222 0.71 4.47 -18.45
N ASP A 223 1.28 4.73 -19.63
CA ASP A 223 1.80 3.66 -20.48
C ASP A 223 2.87 2.84 -19.72
N ALA A 224 2.87 1.53 -19.96
CA ALA A 224 3.78 0.61 -19.27
C ALA A 224 5.26 0.94 -19.55
N GLU A 225 5.55 1.47 -20.73
CA GLU A 225 6.90 1.89 -21.12
C GLU A 225 7.39 3.07 -20.27
N TRP A 226 6.52 4.07 -20.02
CA TRP A 226 6.80 5.19 -19.13
C TRP A 226 7.00 4.74 -17.69
N MET A 227 6.12 3.87 -17.18
CA MET A 227 6.28 3.33 -15.83
C MET A 227 7.59 2.54 -15.67
N GLN A 228 7.98 1.79 -16.71
CA GLN A 228 9.27 1.11 -16.75
C GLN A 228 10.44 2.10 -16.76
N ARG A 229 10.38 3.20 -17.53
CA ARG A 229 11.40 4.26 -17.53
C ARG A 229 11.52 4.93 -16.16
N VAL A 230 10.40 5.23 -15.50
CA VAL A 230 10.39 5.78 -14.14
C VAL A 230 11.02 4.81 -13.16
N ALA A 231 10.69 3.51 -13.23
CA ALA A 231 11.28 2.50 -12.36
C ALA A 231 12.80 2.35 -12.58
N VAL A 232 13.29 2.51 -13.82
CA VAL A 232 14.73 2.60 -14.11
C VAL A 232 15.35 3.86 -13.52
N GLN A 233 14.67 5.01 -13.63
CA GLN A 233 15.17 6.30 -13.16
C GLN A 233 15.24 6.41 -11.63
N THR A 234 14.28 5.82 -10.91
CA THR A 234 14.33 5.79 -9.44
C THR A 234 15.47 4.93 -8.93
N ALA A 235 15.90 3.92 -9.71
CA ALA A 235 16.93 2.95 -9.36
C ALA A 235 16.69 2.25 -7.99
N LEU A 236 15.41 2.17 -7.59
CA LEU A 236 14.97 1.43 -6.40
C LEU A 236 14.65 -0.02 -6.78
N PRO A 237 14.70 -0.98 -5.83
CA PRO A 237 14.36 -2.38 -6.10
C PRO A 237 13.02 -2.54 -6.81
N VAL A 238 12.00 -1.81 -6.34
CA VAL A 238 10.66 -1.76 -6.94
C VAL A 238 10.08 -0.35 -6.84
N THR A 239 9.39 0.07 -7.88
CA THR A 239 8.50 1.25 -7.88
C THR A 239 7.05 0.80 -8.05
N ALA A 240 6.19 1.18 -7.10
CA ALA A 240 4.76 0.97 -7.13
C ALA A 240 4.05 2.20 -7.71
N PHE A 241 3.20 1.98 -8.70
CA PHE A 241 2.30 2.98 -9.24
C PHE A 241 0.91 2.71 -8.69
N VAL A 242 0.32 3.68 -8.01
CA VAL A 242 -0.89 3.48 -7.22
C VAL A 242 -1.94 4.42 -7.74
N ALA A 243 -3.08 3.88 -8.15
CA ALA A 243 -4.14 4.65 -8.75
C ALA A 243 -5.48 4.37 -8.05
N PRO A 244 -6.19 5.40 -7.58
CA PRO A 244 -7.44 5.20 -6.84
C PRO A 244 -8.55 4.68 -7.75
N ALA A 245 -9.41 3.84 -7.21
CA ALA A 245 -10.64 3.38 -7.83
C ALA A 245 -11.85 4.16 -7.28
N LEU A 246 -12.99 4.10 -7.98
CA LEU A 246 -14.21 4.84 -7.60
C LEU A 246 -14.91 4.26 -6.35
N ASP A 247 -14.67 3.00 -6.04
CA ASP A 247 -15.23 2.28 -4.89
C ASP A 247 -14.42 2.50 -3.59
N GLY A 248 -13.40 3.35 -3.62
CA GLY A 248 -12.53 3.63 -2.48
C GLY A 248 -11.37 2.64 -2.31
N THR A 249 -11.20 1.69 -3.25
CA THR A 249 -10.03 0.81 -3.32
C THR A 249 -8.91 1.43 -4.18
N PHE A 250 -7.80 0.70 -4.34
CA PHE A 250 -6.66 1.16 -5.13
C PHE A 250 -6.19 0.06 -6.08
N HIS A 251 -5.95 0.40 -7.34
CA HIS A 251 -5.16 -0.45 -8.22
C HIS A 251 -3.68 -0.14 -8.07
N VAL A 252 -2.85 -1.17 -8.11
CA VAL A 252 -1.40 -1.02 -7.99
C VAL A 252 -0.67 -1.86 -9.03
N ARG A 253 0.35 -1.26 -9.66
CA ARG A 253 1.29 -1.95 -10.56
C ARG A 253 2.71 -1.80 -10.02
N TYR A 254 3.51 -2.85 -10.12
CA TYR A 254 4.85 -2.91 -9.57
C TYR A 254 5.87 -3.07 -10.69
N PHE A 255 6.91 -2.26 -10.71
CA PHE A 255 7.99 -2.36 -11.70
C PHE A 255 9.33 -2.44 -10.99
N SER A 256 10.13 -3.45 -11.33
CA SER A 256 11.57 -3.42 -11.08
C SER A 256 12.25 -2.56 -12.14
N CYS A 257 13.58 -2.43 -12.06
CA CYS A 257 14.36 -1.79 -13.12
C CYS A 257 14.31 -2.53 -14.47
N THR A 258 13.85 -3.79 -14.50
CA THR A 258 13.91 -4.64 -15.70
C THR A 258 12.54 -5.04 -16.24
N SER A 259 11.52 -5.13 -15.39
CA SER A 259 10.22 -5.66 -15.78
C SER A 259 9.11 -5.33 -14.79
N GLU A 260 7.87 -5.43 -15.25
CA GLU A 260 6.69 -5.45 -14.39
C GLU A 260 6.61 -6.74 -13.55
N MET A 261 6.14 -6.61 -12.31
CA MET A 261 5.92 -7.70 -11.37
C MET A 261 4.42 -7.80 -11.04
N ALA A 262 3.89 -9.02 -10.99
CA ALA A 262 2.48 -9.25 -10.71
C ALA A 262 2.08 -8.94 -9.24
N PHE A 263 3.05 -8.98 -8.31
CA PHE A 263 2.89 -8.63 -6.90
C PHE A 263 4.24 -8.35 -6.24
N CYS A 264 4.27 -7.44 -5.26
CA CYS A 264 5.43 -7.19 -4.42
C CYS A 264 5.05 -6.74 -3.00
N GLY A 265 5.32 -7.57 -1.99
CA GLY A 265 4.88 -7.32 -0.61
C GLY A 265 5.50 -6.09 0.05
N HIS A 266 6.80 -5.84 -0.09
CA HIS A 266 7.43 -4.66 0.52
C HIS A 266 6.92 -3.35 -0.12
N ALA A 267 6.67 -3.36 -1.43
CA ALA A 267 6.11 -2.22 -2.15
C ALA A 267 4.62 -1.98 -1.82
N SER A 268 3.86 -3.03 -1.51
CA SER A 268 2.50 -2.92 -0.94
C SER A 268 2.51 -2.25 0.44
N LEU A 269 3.45 -2.65 1.32
CA LEU A 269 3.62 -2.02 2.63
C LEU A 269 4.05 -0.55 2.52
N ALA A 270 4.98 -0.25 1.61
CA ALA A 270 5.39 1.11 1.28
C ALA A 270 4.22 1.96 0.74
N THR A 271 3.39 1.37 -0.12
CA THR A 271 2.18 1.99 -0.67
C THR A 271 1.21 2.38 0.43
N ALA A 272 0.93 1.46 1.37
CA ALA A 272 0.14 1.75 2.56
C ALA A 272 0.69 2.96 3.30
N HIS A 273 1.98 2.94 3.66
CA HIS A 273 2.60 4.07 4.34
C HIS A 273 2.41 5.39 3.57
N ALA A 274 2.67 5.42 2.27
CA ALA A 274 2.50 6.61 1.43
C ALA A 274 1.05 7.11 1.42
N LEU A 275 0.06 6.23 1.30
CA LEU A 275 -1.36 6.59 1.30
C LEU A 275 -1.79 7.28 2.60
N TRP A 276 -1.39 6.75 3.77
CA TRP A 276 -1.75 7.35 5.05
C TRP A 276 -0.90 8.59 5.39
N SER A 277 0.42 8.56 5.14
CA SER A 277 1.31 9.67 5.50
C SER A 277 1.11 10.91 4.64
N SER A 278 0.72 10.75 3.36
CA SER A 278 0.36 11.87 2.49
C SER A 278 -1.03 12.46 2.78
N GLY A 279 -1.83 11.81 3.63
CA GLY A 279 -3.22 12.17 3.89
C GLY A 279 -4.20 11.78 2.78
N PHE A 280 -3.76 10.97 1.79
CA PHE A 280 -4.66 10.41 0.78
C PHE A 280 -5.75 9.55 1.43
N LEU A 281 -5.35 8.71 2.39
CA LEU A 281 -6.26 8.02 3.30
C LEU A 281 -6.43 8.82 4.59
N PRO A 282 -7.66 9.10 5.04
CA PRO A 282 -7.91 9.75 6.32
C PRO A 282 -7.35 8.95 7.49
N ALA A 283 -6.85 9.62 8.52
CA ALA A 283 -6.34 8.96 9.74
C ALA A 283 -7.40 8.09 10.46
N ALA A 284 -8.69 8.40 10.28
CA ALA A 284 -9.80 7.60 10.82
C ALA A 284 -10.01 6.29 10.06
N GLN A 285 -9.57 6.20 8.80
CA GLN A 285 -9.67 4.98 8.01
C GLN A 285 -8.52 4.04 8.39
N ARG A 286 -8.86 2.87 8.92
CA ARG A 286 -7.88 1.91 9.47
C ARG A 286 -7.46 0.83 8.50
N ALA A 287 -8.13 0.69 7.36
CA ALA A 287 -7.86 -0.36 6.38
C ALA A 287 -7.99 0.16 4.94
N CYS A 288 -7.27 -0.48 4.02
CA CYS A 288 -7.43 -0.29 2.58
C CYS A 288 -7.26 -1.62 1.83
N LEU A 289 -7.77 -1.65 0.60
CA LEU A 289 -7.65 -2.78 -0.32
C LEU A 289 -6.83 -2.34 -1.53
N LEU A 290 -5.76 -3.09 -1.82
CA LEU A 290 -4.97 -2.93 -3.05
C LEU A 290 -5.27 -4.08 -4.01
N HIS A 291 -5.68 -3.75 -5.23
CA HIS A 291 -5.83 -4.67 -6.35
C HIS A 291 -4.52 -4.74 -7.14
N ALA A 292 -3.73 -5.77 -6.89
CA ALA A 292 -2.54 -6.09 -7.66
C ALA A 292 -2.87 -7.10 -8.80
N PRO A 293 -2.04 -7.19 -9.86
CA PRO A 293 -2.29 -8.13 -10.96
C PRO A 293 -2.44 -9.60 -10.52
N ALA A 294 -1.69 -10.04 -9.50
CA ALA A 294 -1.77 -11.43 -9.01
C ALA A 294 -2.82 -11.66 -7.91
N CYS A 295 -3.13 -10.65 -7.09
CA CYS A 295 -4.00 -10.81 -5.94
C CYS A 295 -4.49 -9.49 -5.35
N ASP A 296 -5.56 -9.58 -4.57
CA ASP A 296 -5.99 -8.52 -3.67
C ASP A 296 -5.21 -8.58 -2.35
N VAL A 297 -4.82 -7.40 -1.86
CA VAL A 297 -4.04 -7.23 -0.63
C VAL A 297 -4.84 -6.36 0.33
N HIS A 298 -5.37 -6.98 1.38
CA HIS A 298 -6.01 -6.25 2.47
C HIS A 298 -4.93 -5.74 3.43
N ILE A 299 -4.90 -4.44 3.69
CA ILE A 299 -3.91 -3.82 4.56
C ILE A 299 -4.60 -3.05 5.66
N GLU A 300 -4.22 -3.33 6.90
CA GLU A 300 -4.72 -2.66 8.09
C GLU A 300 -3.59 -1.94 8.81
N GLN A 301 -3.85 -0.74 9.33
CA GLN A 301 -2.96 -0.10 10.27
C GLN A 301 -2.93 -0.90 11.59
N ALA A 302 -1.75 -1.20 12.09
CA ALA A 302 -1.57 -1.76 13.41
C ALA A 302 -1.61 -0.67 14.50
N ALA A 303 -1.50 -1.06 15.77
CA ALA A 303 -1.59 -0.13 16.90
C ALA A 303 -0.49 0.94 16.91
N GLN A 304 0.70 0.60 16.41
CA GLN A 304 1.84 1.52 16.35
C GLN A 304 1.82 2.34 15.04
N PRO A 305 2.09 3.65 15.08
CA PRO A 305 2.20 4.48 13.88
C PRO A 305 3.25 3.93 12.91
N GLY A 306 2.91 3.92 11.61
CA GLY A 306 3.79 3.39 10.56
C GLY A 306 3.89 1.86 10.53
N SER A 307 3.09 1.15 11.32
CA SER A 307 3.02 -0.31 11.34
C SER A 307 1.75 -0.80 10.67
N PHE A 308 1.85 -1.85 9.86
CA PHE A 308 0.74 -2.38 9.07
C PHE A 308 0.71 -3.92 9.09
N ILE A 309 -0.48 -4.46 8.96
CA ILE A 309 -0.75 -5.88 8.76
C ILE A 309 -1.29 -6.07 7.34
N MET A 310 -0.66 -6.94 6.57
CA MET A 310 -1.12 -7.35 5.24
C MET A 310 -1.63 -8.79 5.28
N THR A 311 -2.87 -9.02 4.84
CA THR A 311 -3.41 -10.37 4.69
C THR A 311 -3.00 -10.93 3.33
N LEU A 312 -2.14 -11.94 3.32
CA LEU A 312 -1.55 -12.53 2.11
C LEU A 312 -1.80 -14.05 2.05
N PRO A 313 -1.73 -14.66 0.85
CA PRO A 313 -1.70 -16.12 0.73
C PRO A 313 -0.53 -16.72 1.51
N SER A 314 -0.79 -17.79 2.24
CA SER A 314 0.27 -18.63 2.81
C SER A 314 1.00 -19.35 1.68
N ALA A 315 2.33 -19.39 1.74
CA ALA A 315 3.19 -20.10 0.80
C ALA A 315 3.95 -21.23 1.52
N MET A 316 3.23 -21.97 2.37
CA MET A 316 3.76 -23.06 3.21
C MET A 316 4.58 -24.04 2.35
N PRO A 317 5.85 -24.29 2.71
CA PRO A 317 6.72 -25.16 1.94
C PRO A 317 6.60 -26.63 2.37
N SER A 318 7.07 -27.53 1.51
CA SER A 318 7.18 -28.97 1.75
C SER A 318 8.61 -29.47 1.51
N PRO A 319 9.02 -30.61 2.09
CA PRO A 319 10.31 -31.23 1.81
C PRO A 319 10.57 -31.42 0.31
N VAL A 320 11.81 -31.17 -0.13
CA VAL A 320 12.17 -31.39 -1.54
C VAL A 320 12.47 -32.88 -1.82
N PRO A 321 12.18 -33.38 -3.05
CA PRO A 321 12.58 -34.73 -3.45
C PRO A 321 14.09 -34.96 -3.39
N ALA A 322 14.52 -36.21 -3.19
CA ALA A 322 15.92 -36.57 -2.97
C ALA A 322 16.88 -36.08 -4.07
N ALA A 323 16.48 -36.19 -5.34
CA ALA A 323 17.31 -35.73 -6.46
C ALA A 323 17.53 -34.21 -6.44
N ARG A 324 16.47 -33.42 -6.21
CA ARG A 324 16.57 -31.95 -6.07
C ARG A 324 17.38 -31.58 -4.82
N ARG A 325 17.20 -32.32 -3.72
CA ARG A 325 17.98 -32.13 -2.49
C ARG A 325 19.47 -32.30 -2.73
N ALA A 326 19.88 -33.37 -3.42
CA ALA A 326 21.30 -33.64 -3.70
C ALA A 326 21.95 -32.49 -4.49
N SER A 327 21.27 -31.99 -5.53
CA SER A 327 21.73 -30.84 -6.30
C SER A 327 21.85 -29.56 -5.46
N ILE A 328 20.89 -29.30 -4.56
CA ILE A 328 20.97 -28.16 -3.65
C ILE A 328 22.16 -28.33 -2.69
N MET A 329 22.31 -29.51 -2.08
CA MET A 329 23.42 -29.80 -1.15
C MET A 329 24.79 -29.64 -1.81
N GLU A 330 24.92 -29.96 -3.09
CA GLU A 330 26.16 -29.76 -3.86
C GLU A 330 26.50 -28.27 -4.05
N ALA A 331 25.50 -27.41 -4.23
CA ALA A 331 25.68 -25.97 -4.42
C ALA A 331 25.89 -25.19 -3.10
N LEU A 332 25.41 -25.70 -1.97
CA LEU A 332 25.43 -24.99 -0.69
C LEU A 332 26.82 -24.55 -0.19
N PRO A 333 27.90 -25.33 -0.34
CA PRO A 333 29.24 -24.91 0.10
C PRO A 333 29.66 -23.56 -0.49
N ASP A 334 29.49 -23.39 -1.80
CA ASP A 334 29.81 -22.15 -2.52
C ASP A 334 28.85 -21.02 -2.15
N CYS A 335 27.57 -21.34 -1.96
CA CYS A 335 26.54 -20.37 -1.57
C CYS A 335 26.77 -19.81 -0.16
N LEU A 336 27.17 -20.66 0.79
CA LEU A 336 27.30 -20.31 2.21
C LEU A 336 28.73 -19.92 2.61
N GLY A 337 29.72 -20.12 1.73
CA GLY A 337 31.13 -19.89 2.04
C GLY A 337 31.65 -20.85 3.11
N LEU A 338 31.13 -22.09 3.15
CA LEU A 338 31.46 -23.10 4.15
C LEU A 338 31.89 -24.40 3.45
N PRO A 339 32.85 -25.15 4.01
CA PRO A 339 33.25 -26.42 3.41
C PRO A 339 32.14 -27.46 3.53
N ALA A 340 32.03 -28.38 2.55
CA ALA A 340 30.94 -29.38 2.51
C ALA A 340 30.81 -30.22 3.79
N HIS A 341 31.93 -30.54 4.46
CA HIS A 341 31.91 -31.31 5.71
C HIS A 341 31.30 -30.54 6.90
N ALA A 342 31.18 -29.20 6.81
CA ALA A 342 30.51 -28.36 7.80
C ALA A 342 28.99 -28.23 7.55
N LEU A 343 28.49 -28.82 6.47
CA LEU A 343 27.10 -28.79 6.05
C LEU A 343 26.46 -30.20 5.99
N PRO A 344 26.64 -31.09 6.98
CA PRO A 344 25.95 -32.38 6.96
C PRO A 344 24.43 -32.16 7.03
N LEU A 345 23.68 -32.99 6.31
CA LEU A 345 22.23 -33.05 6.46
C LEU A 345 21.89 -33.84 7.73
N LEU A 346 21.36 -33.15 8.74
CA LEU A 346 21.11 -33.68 10.09
C LEU A 346 19.75 -34.38 10.20
N CYS A 347 18.81 -34.03 9.34
CA CYS A 347 17.47 -34.62 9.29
C CYS A 347 17.02 -34.75 7.84
N ASN A 348 16.34 -35.86 7.51
CA ASN A 348 15.69 -36.02 6.21
C ASN A 348 14.19 -35.81 6.37
N ASP A 349 13.72 -34.59 6.09
CA ASP A 349 12.33 -34.17 6.32
C ASP A 349 11.30 -34.93 5.47
N ALA A 350 11.73 -35.57 4.38
CA ALA A 350 10.85 -36.39 3.54
C ALA A 350 10.46 -37.71 4.22
N GLU A 351 11.22 -38.14 5.24
CA GLU A 351 11.03 -39.40 5.97
C GLU A 351 10.63 -39.16 7.44
N HIS A 352 10.92 -37.97 7.97
CA HIS A 352 10.79 -37.64 9.38
C HIS A 352 9.75 -36.53 9.58
N GLY A 353 8.76 -36.76 10.46
CA GLY A 353 7.74 -35.77 10.82
C GLY A 353 8.28 -34.60 11.64
N GLU A 354 7.43 -33.60 11.89
CA GLU A 354 7.82 -32.34 12.56
C GLU A 354 8.51 -32.53 13.92
N ASP A 355 8.11 -33.53 14.70
CA ASP A 355 8.70 -33.81 16.02
C ASP A 355 10.17 -34.24 15.93
N ALA A 356 10.55 -34.97 14.88
CA ALA A 356 11.93 -35.36 14.66
C ALA A 356 12.81 -34.15 14.31
N LEU A 357 12.29 -33.24 13.48
CA LEU A 357 12.95 -31.98 13.14
C LEU A 357 13.13 -31.08 14.37
N ARG A 358 12.09 -30.96 15.21
CA ARG A 358 12.18 -30.24 16.50
C ARG A 358 13.27 -30.85 17.40
N ALA A 359 13.34 -32.18 17.48
CA ALA A 359 14.33 -32.88 18.29
C ALA A 359 15.76 -32.66 17.77
N VAL A 360 15.97 -32.67 16.45
CA VAL A 360 17.27 -32.38 15.82
C VAL A 360 17.69 -30.94 16.09
N LEU A 361 16.80 -29.95 15.89
CA LEU A 361 17.08 -28.54 16.20
C LEU A 361 17.45 -28.33 17.67
N GLY A 362 16.70 -28.96 18.58
CA GLY A 362 16.93 -28.88 20.02
C GLY A 362 18.30 -29.41 20.43
N ARG A 363 18.67 -30.61 19.95
CA ARG A 363 19.97 -31.25 20.22
C ARG A 363 21.13 -30.50 19.57
N ALA A 364 21.00 -30.15 18.29
CA ALA A 364 22.06 -29.45 17.57
C ALA A 364 22.43 -28.11 18.24
N ALA A 365 21.44 -27.40 18.78
CA ALA A 365 21.68 -26.19 19.55
C ALA A 365 22.32 -26.43 20.93
N GLN A 366 22.08 -27.58 21.57
CA GLN A 366 22.72 -27.94 22.85
C GLN A 366 24.17 -28.38 22.63
N ASP A 367 24.39 -29.19 21.61
CA ASP A 367 25.67 -29.84 21.33
C ASP A 367 26.61 -28.97 20.48
N GLY A 368 26.12 -27.80 20.02
CA GLY A 368 26.89 -26.90 19.17
C GLY A 368 27.17 -27.47 17.77
N VAL A 369 26.31 -28.37 17.28
CA VAL A 369 26.48 -29.04 15.99
C VAL A 369 26.18 -28.07 14.84
N SER A 370 27.06 -28.08 13.83
CA SER A 370 26.83 -27.40 12.55
C SER A 370 26.22 -28.35 11.53
N GLY A 371 25.31 -27.85 10.70
CA GLY A 371 24.70 -28.59 9.60
C GLY A 371 23.41 -27.98 9.06
N ILE A 372 22.87 -28.66 8.05
CA ILE A 372 21.57 -28.40 7.45
C ILE A 372 20.53 -29.27 8.16
N VAL A 373 19.47 -28.66 8.65
CA VAL A 373 18.37 -29.35 9.30
C VAL A 373 17.34 -29.80 8.28
N ALA A 374 16.95 -28.91 7.38
CA ALA A 374 15.89 -29.17 6.40
C ALA A 374 16.12 -28.42 5.09
N ILE A 375 15.62 -29.01 3.99
CA ILE A 375 15.52 -28.33 2.69
C ILE A 375 14.10 -28.48 2.17
N LEU A 376 13.43 -27.35 2.05
CA LEU A 376 12.02 -27.24 1.72
C LEU A 376 11.86 -26.40 0.45
N ALA A 377 10.74 -26.59 -0.24
CA ALA A 377 10.35 -25.71 -1.34
C ALA A 377 8.83 -25.53 -1.39
N ASN A 378 8.41 -24.39 -1.92
CA ASN A 378 7.05 -24.20 -2.41
C ASN A 378 7.09 -24.09 -3.96
N ALA A 379 6.02 -23.60 -4.59
CA ALA A 379 5.93 -23.54 -6.04
C ALA A 379 7.04 -22.68 -6.70
N LEU A 380 7.56 -21.68 -5.98
CA LEU A 380 8.51 -20.71 -6.53
C LEU A 380 9.84 -20.66 -5.75
N ASP A 381 9.85 -20.93 -4.46
CA ASP A 381 10.97 -20.59 -3.57
C ASP A 381 11.55 -21.85 -2.88
N VAL A 382 12.84 -21.76 -2.51
CA VAL A 382 13.59 -22.78 -1.76
C VAL A 382 13.95 -22.22 -0.38
N ILE A 383 13.76 -23.03 0.66
CA ILE A 383 14.03 -22.66 2.05
C ILE A 383 14.99 -23.70 2.65
N VAL A 384 16.16 -23.24 3.07
CA VAL A 384 17.21 -24.02 3.72
C VAL A 384 17.21 -23.68 5.20
N VAL A 385 16.89 -24.67 6.03
CA VAL A 385 16.89 -24.52 7.48
C VAL A 385 18.22 -25.02 8.00
N THR A 386 18.93 -24.18 8.75
CA THR A 386 20.25 -24.51 9.29
C THR A 386 20.22 -24.55 10.80
N THR A 387 21.25 -25.17 11.38
CA THR A 387 21.59 -24.96 12.79
C THR A 387 22.01 -23.50 13.04
N PRO A 388 21.90 -22.99 14.28
CA PRO A 388 22.36 -21.65 14.63
C PRO A 388 23.86 -21.44 14.34
N ASN A 389 24.69 -22.46 14.59
CA ASN A 389 26.13 -22.38 14.37
C ASN A 389 26.49 -22.26 12.89
N THR A 390 25.81 -23.02 12.00
CA THR A 390 25.98 -22.87 10.55
C THR A 390 25.56 -21.49 10.08
N PHE A 391 24.43 -20.96 10.58
CA PHE A 391 23.98 -19.62 10.21
C PHE A 391 24.95 -18.54 10.67
N ALA A 392 25.53 -18.69 11.87
CA ALA A 392 26.50 -17.74 12.40
C ALA A 392 27.85 -17.79 11.66
N ALA A 393 28.27 -18.97 11.20
CA ALA A 393 29.53 -19.17 10.51
C ALA A 393 29.51 -18.81 9.02
N MET A 394 28.33 -18.73 8.39
CA MET A 394 28.24 -18.53 6.94
C MET A 394 28.77 -17.15 6.51
N VAL A 395 29.50 -17.14 5.41
CA VAL A 395 29.84 -15.94 4.66
C VAL A 395 29.22 -16.10 3.28
N ALA A 396 27.93 -15.78 3.20
CA ALA A 396 27.14 -16.06 2.00
C ALA A 396 27.70 -15.34 0.77
N ASN A 397 27.77 -16.06 -0.35
CA ASN A 397 28.03 -15.53 -1.68
C ASN A 397 26.69 -15.41 -2.45
N PRO A 398 26.08 -14.21 -2.50
CA PRO A 398 24.74 -14.04 -3.06
C PRO A 398 24.60 -14.49 -4.52
N HIS A 399 25.65 -14.38 -5.32
CA HIS A 399 25.63 -14.78 -6.73
C HIS A 399 25.64 -16.29 -6.92
N ALA A 400 26.30 -17.04 -6.04
CA ALA A 400 26.36 -18.51 -6.11
C ALA A 400 24.98 -19.17 -5.95
N PHE A 401 24.03 -18.51 -5.27
CA PHE A 401 22.65 -18.99 -5.15
C PHE A 401 21.93 -19.12 -6.49
N ALA A 402 22.43 -18.53 -7.58
CA ALA A 402 21.87 -18.72 -8.91
C ALA A 402 21.94 -20.19 -9.40
N ALA A 403 22.85 -20.99 -8.82
CA ALA A 403 22.98 -22.42 -9.09
C ALA A 403 21.79 -23.24 -8.54
N ILE A 404 21.08 -22.73 -7.53
CA ILE A 404 19.93 -23.42 -6.94
C ILE A 404 18.67 -23.04 -7.71
N ASP A 405 17.91 -24.06 -8.15
CA ASP A 405 16.67 -23.84 -8.88
C ASP A 405 15.53 -23.36 -7.97
N GLY A 406 15.36 -22.05 -7.89
CA GLY A 406 14.30 -21.35 -7.17
C GLY A 406 14.31 -19.87 -7.52
N ARG A 407 13.15 -19.21 -7.40
CA ARG A 407 13.00 -17.76 -7.57
C ARG A 407 13.69 -17.04 -6.41
N ILE A 408 13.39 -17.44 -5.18
CA ILE A 408 14.06 -16.97 -3.97
C ILE A 408 14.63 -18.19 -3.23
N VAL A 409 15.90 -18.10 -2.84
CA VAL A 409 16.54 -19.08 -1.96
C VAL A 409 16.76 -18.43 -0.61
N SER A 410 16.15 -18.99 0.42
CA SER A 410 16.23 -18.44 1.78
C SER A 410 17.01 -19.36 2.69
N VAL A 411 17.86 -18.80 3.55
CA VAL A 411 18.54 -19.52 4.63
C VAL A 411 17.94 -19.04 5.93
N THR A 412 17.53 -19.95 6.82
CA THR A 412 16.84 -19.58 8.07
C THR A 412 17.23 -20.46 9.24
N THR A 413 17.21 -19.89 10.45
CA THR A 413 17.49 -20.59 11.71
C THR A 413 16.71 -19.98 12.88
N LEU A 414 16.75 -20.64 14.05
CA LEU A 414 16.18 -20.12 15.28
C LEU A 414 17.17 -19.22 16.03
N THR A 415 16.64 -18.20 16.69
CA THR A 415 17.36 -17.40 17.69
C THR A 415 17.38 -18.14 19.04
N PRO A 416 18.13 -17.65 20.04
CA PRO A 416 18.02 -18.16 21.42
C PRO A 416 16.59 -18.14 21.98
N ARG A 417 15.81 -17.10 21.65
CA ARG A 417 14.39 -17.01 22.04
C ARG A 417 13.56 -18.07 21.34
N GLY A 418 13.72 -18.24 20.03
CA GLY A 418 13.03 -19.30 19.27
C GLY A 418 13.37 -20.70 19.79
N LEU A 419 14.62 -20.95 20.16
CA LEU A 419 15.04 -22.20 20.80
C LEU A 419 14.39 -22.42 22.18
N SER A 420 14.22 -21.35 22.97
CA SER A 420 13.49 -21.42 24.24
C SER A 420 12.03 -21.86 24.03
N LEU A 421 11.36 -21.27 23.04
CA LEU A 421 9.99 -21.64 22.67
C LEU A 421 9.91 -23.09 22.18
N LEU A 422 10.87 -23.52 21.36
CA LEU A 422 10.95 -24.90 20.85
C LEU A 422 11.04 -25.94 21.98
N ARG A 423 11.73 -25.61 23.09
CA ARG A 423 11.92 -26.48 24.25
C ARG A 423 10.71 -26.53 25.19
N GLY A 424 9.67 -25.74 24.95
CA GLY A 424 8.48 -25.69 25.80
C GLY A 424 8.73 -25.03 27.16
N ALA A 425 9.85 -24.32 27.32
CA ALA A 425 10.02 -23.44 28.45
C ALA A 425 9.06 -22.26 28.25
N ALA A 426 8.01 -22.19 29.08
CA ALA A 426 7.42 -20.89 29.43
C ALA A 426 8.60 -19.95 29.71
N ALA A 427 8.53 -18.70 29.22
CA ALA A 427 9.61 -17.73 29.31
C ALA A 427 10.07 -17.52 30.77
N ASP A 428 10.89 -18.44 31.27
CA ASP A 428 11.45 -18.43 32.60
C ASP A 428 12.66 -17.53 32.49
N ALA A 429 12.57 -16.38 33.16
CA ALA A 429 13.59 -15.34 33.20
C ALA A 429 14.96 -15.84 33.68
N SER A 430 15.09 -17.10 34.09
CA SER A 430 16.31 -17.76 34.56
C SER A 430 17.14 -18.42 33.43
N VAL A 431 16.56 -18.82 32.29
CA VAL A 431 17.35 -19.34 31.14
C VAL A 431 18.03 -18.20 30.37
N ALA A 432 17.49 -16.98 30.48
CA ALA A 432 18.17 -15.78 30.02
C ALA A 432 19.53 -15.54 30.72
N ALA A 433 19.76 -16.15 31.89
CA ALA A 433 20.97 -15.94 32.68
C ALA A 433 22.14 -16.86 32.29
N SER A 434 21.94 -17.96 31.53
CA SER A 434 23.03 -18.84 31.10
C SER A 434 23.57 -18.54 29.70
N CYS A 435 22.89 -17.70 28.92
CA CYS A 435 23.43 -17.08 27.70
C CYS A 435 24.04 -15.72 28.06
N SER A 436 25.21 -15.74 28.71
CA SER A 436 25.88 -14.56 29.28
C SER A 436 26.46 -13.55 28.28
N SER A 437 26.09 -13.65 26.99
CA SER A 437 26.33 -12.61 26.00
C SER A 437 25.07 -12.42 25.16
N GLU A 438 24.54 -11.20 25.12
CA GLU A 438 23.50 -10.86 24.13
C GLU A 438 24.07 -11.16 22.74
N GLN A 439 23.48 -12.12 22.03
CA GLN A 439 23.85 -12.35 20.64
C GLN A 439 23.44 -11.14 19.84
N THR A 440 24.40 -10.55 19.15
CA THR A 440 24.16 -9.39 18.31
C THR A 440 24.61 -9.60 16.88
N VAL A 441 23.93 -8.94 15.96
CA VAL A 441 24.30 -8.92 14.53
C VAL A 441 24.67 -7.49 14.16
N ALA A 442 25.85 -7.33 13.56
CA ALA A 442 26.28 -6.07 12.96
C ALA A 442 25.74 -5.96 11.53
N LEU A 443 25.16 -4.81 11.19
CA LEU A 443 24.70 -4.52 9.84
C LEU A 443 25.72 -3.69 9.07
N ALA A 444 25.85 -3.94 7.77
CA ALA A 444 26.89 -3.35 6.94
C ALA A 444 26.50 -2.01 6.26
N SER A 445 25.25 -1.53 6.37
CA SER A 445 24.80 -0.34 5.63
C SER A 445 24.76 0.99 6.43
N GLY A 446 25.57 1.94 5.96
CA GLY A 446 25.26 3.35 5.63
C GLY A 446 24.86 4.37 6.72
N HIS A 447 23.99 4.00 7.65
CA HIS A 447 23.59 4.81 8.83
C HIS A 447 23.46 3.96 10.10
N CYS A 448 23.36 2.63 9.95
CA CYS A 448 23.51 1.67 11.04
C CYS A 448 24.99 1.35 11.33
N ALA A 449 25.93 1.86 10.52
CA ALA A 449 27.38 1.68 10.67
C ALA A 449 27.98 2.30 11.96
N GLY A 450 27.14 2.85 12.84
CA GLY A 450 27.45 3.19 14.23
C GLY A 450 26.25 2.99 15.18
N ALA A 451 25.19 2.32 14.74
CA ALA A 451 24.04 1.99 15.58
C ALA A 451 24.41 0.84 16.52
N ALA A 452 23.77 0.81 17.70
CA ALA A 452 23.91 -0.30 18.63
C ALA A 452 23.66 -1.64 17.90
N PRO A 453 24.48 -2.66 18.17
CA PRO A 453 24.38 -3.93 17.45
C PRO A 453 23.01 -4.57 17.72
N ILE A 454 22.43 -5.21 16.70
CA ILE A 454 21.03 -5.67 16.76
C ILE A 454 20.92 -6.83 17.73
N ILE A 455 20.10 -6.67 18.78
CA ILE A 455 19.86 -7.71 19.77
C ILE A 455 18.97 -8.80 19.16
N VAL A 456 19.58 -9.93 18.80
CA VAL A 456 18.95 -11.06 18.09
C VAL A 456 17.88 -11.75 18.94
N SER A 457 18.03 -11.75 20.26
CA SER A 457 17.10 -12.39 21.21
C SER A 457 15.69 -11.76 21.23
N ARG A 458 15.48 -10.64 20.52
CA ARG A 458 14.15 -10.01 20.35
C ARG A 458 13.27 -10.68 19.29
N TYR A 459 13.85 -11.53 18.46
CA TYR A 459 13.17 -12.27 17.38
C TYR A 459 13.17 -13.75 17.70
N ASP A 460 12.31 -14.52 17.05
CA ASP A 460 12.24 -15.98 17.18
C ASP A 460 13.06 -16.67 16.08
N VAL A 461 13.15 -16.03 14.91
CA VAL A 461 13.75 -16.56 13.69
C VAL A 461 14.75 -15.57 13.09
N LEU A 462 15.83 -16.09 12.51
CA LEU A 462 16.71 -15.36 11.60
C LEU A 462 16.52 -15.85 10.17
N SER A 463 16.70 -14.96 9.20
CA SER A 463 16.69 -15.31 7.79
C SER A 463 17.66 -14.46 6.96
N ARG A 464 18.05 -14.97 5.80
CA ARG A 464 18.61 -14.21 4.66
C ARG A 464 17.96 -14.72 3.38
N CYS A 465 17.67 -13.85 2.44
CA CYS A 465 16.92 -14.18 1.21
C CYS A 465 17.69 -13.74 -0.03
N PHE A 466 17.94 -14.68 -0.94
CA PHE A 466 18.74 -14.46 -2.15
C PHE A 466 17.88 -14.67 -3.40
N SER A 467 17.89 -13.70 -4.32
CA SER A 467 17.11 -13.74 -5.57
C SER A 467 17.97 -13.37 -6.79
N PRO A 468 19.15 -13.98 -6.98
CA PRO A 468 20.09 -13.56 -8.01
C PRO A 468 19.51 -13.70 -9.43
N ARG A 469 18.65 -14.70 -9.68
CA ARG A 469 17.92 -14.86 -10.95
C ARG A 469 16.88 -13.78 -11.18
N GLY A 470 16.37 -13.16 -10.11
CA GLY A 470 15.47 -12.01 -10.17
C GLY A 470 16.17 -10.66 -10.27
N GLY A 471 17.51 -10.64 -10.44
CA GLY A 471 18.30 -9.41 -10.56
C GLY A 471 18.74 -8.80 -9.23
N THR A 472 18.33 -9.36 -8.09
CA THR A 472 18.67 -8.88 -6.75
C THR A 472 19.47 -9.97 -6.02
N PRO A 473 20.82 -9.88 -5.98
CA PRO A 473 21.66 -10.93 -5.40
C PRO A 473 21.23 -11.31 -3.98
N GLU A 474 21.02 -10.32 -3.12
CA GLU A 474 20.41 -10.47 -1.79
C GLU A 474 19.32 -9.43 -1.59
N ASP A 475 18.12 -9.88 -1.24
CA ASP A 475 17.00 -8.99 -0.93
C ASP A 475 17.17 -8.46 0.51
N ALA A 476 16.88 -7.18 0.73
CA ALA A 476 17.05 -6.52 2.02
C ALA A 476 16.03 -7.01 3.06
N ALA A 477 14.75 -7.09 2.68
CA ALA A 477 13.66 -7.63 3.51
C ALA A 477 12.54 -8.17 2.62
N CYS A 478 12.42 -9.49 2.55
CA CYS A 478 11.60 -10.17 1.56
C CYS A 478 10.28 -10.70 2.15
N GLY A 479 9.22 -9.90 2.05
CA GLY A 479 7.89 -10.30 2.55
C GLY A 479 7.36 -11.58 1.92
N ALA A 480 7.59 -11.79 0.61
CA ALA A 480 7.12 -12.98 -0.10
C ALA A 480 7.75 -14.29 0.43
N ALA A 481 9.06 -14.28 0.69
CA ALA A 481 9.73 -15.44 1.30
C ALA A 481 9.19 -15.74 2.70
N HIS A 482 8.87 -14.68 3.47
CA HIS A 482 8.33 -14.82 4.83
C HIS A 482 6.90 -15.35 4.88
N CYS A 483 6.14 -15.30 3.77
CA CYS A 483 4.87 -16.02 3.64
C CYS A 483 5.05 -17.56 3.59
N GLY A 484 6.26 -18.07 3.40
CA GLY A 484 6.60 -19.50 3.52
C GLY A 484 7.43 -19.81 4.77
N ILE A 485 8.45 -18.98 5.06
CA ILE A 485 9.37 -19.17 6.19
C ILE A 485 8.62 -19.12 7.53
N LEU A 486 7.85 -18.05 7.78
CA LEU A 486 7.27 -17.83 9.10
C LEU A 486 6.10 -18.75 9.44
N PRO A 487 5.18 -19.10 8.52
CA PRO A 487 4.15 -20.12 8.82
C PRO A 487 4.77 -21.49 9.13
N TRP A 488 5.84 -21.85 8.41
CA TRP A 488 6.57 -23.07 8.69
C TRP A 488 7.15 -23.03 10.12
N TRP A 489 7.81 -21.95 10.50
CA TRP A 489 8.31 -21.78 11.87
C TRP A 489 7.22 -21.69 12.93
N ALA A 490 6.10 -21.01 12.67
CA ALA A 490 4.98 -20.93 13.61
C ALA A 490 4.43 -22.32 13.94
N ARG A 491 4.26 -23.16 12.90
CA ARG A 491 3.92 -24.58 13.05
C ARG A 491 4.99 -25.34 13.81
N THR A 492 6.26 -25.23 13.41
CA THR A 492 7.39 -25.91 14.06
C THR A 492 7.55 -25.52 15.52
N LEU A 493 7.26 -24.27 15.89
CA LEU A 493 7.31 -23.77 17.27
C LEU A 493 6.03 -24.10 18.05
N ARG A 494 4.91 -24.41 17.36
CA ARG A 494 3.55 -24.51 17.92
C ARG A 494 3.10 -23.19 18.56
N SER A 495 3.46 -22.07 17.94
CA SER A 495 3.07 -20.73 18.40
C SER A 495 1.70 -20.35 17.86
N LEU A 496 0.84 -19.85 18.75
CA LEU A 496 -0.41 -19.16 18.39
C LEU A 496 -0.26 -17.63 18.44
N GLU A 497 0.90 -17.16 18.89
CA GLU A 497 1.26 -15.74 18.93
C GLU A 497 2.08 -15.36 17.68
N VAL A 498 2.29 -14.06 17.51
CA VAL A 498 3.08 -13.52 16.41
C VAL A 498 4.52 -14.03 16.48
N VAL A 499 4.95 -14.73 15.43
CA VAL A 499 6.35 -15.15 15.27
C VAL A 499 7.11 -14.05 14.54
N TRP A 500 8.21 -13.59 15.15
CA TRP A 500 9.01 -12.50 14.62
C TRP A 500 10.31 -13.01 13.99
N ALA A 501 10.59 -12.56 12.78
CA ALA A 501 11.87 -12.75 12.11
C ALA A 501 12.66 -11.44 12.01
N LEU A 502 13.98 -11.58 12.12
CA LEU A 502 14.95 -10.63 11.61
C LEU A 502 15.55 -11.20 10.32
N GLN A 503 15.32 -10.54 9.20
CA GLN A 503 16.10 -10.78 7.99
C GLN A 503 17.43 -10.06 8.12
N ALA A 504 18.49 -10.82 8.41
CA ALA A 504 19.84 -10.34 8.68
C ALA A 504 20.63 -10.03 7.39
N SER A 505 20.01 -9.29 6.47
CA SER A 505 20.68 -8.69 5.31
C SER A 505 21.55 -7.50 5.75
N PRO A 506 22.43 -6.94 4.89
CA PRO A 506 23.18 -5.73 5.20
C PRO A 506 22.35 -4.51 5.66
N ARG A 507 21.06 -4.44 5.30
CA ARG A 507 20.11 -3.39 5.74
C ARG A 507 19.29 -3.79 6.96
N GLY A 508 19.15 -5.08 7.21
CA GLY A 508 18.25 -5.64 8.22
C GLY A 508 16.78 -5.42 7.86
N GLY A 509 15.90 -6.29 8.35
CA GLY A 509 14.47 -6.05 8.26
C GLY A 509 13.67 -6.88 9.25
N GLU A 510 12.60 -6.31 9.78
CA GLU A 510 11.75 -6.97 10.77
C GLU A 510 10.42 -7.35 10.13
N LEU A 511 10.06 -8.62 10.25
CA LEU A 511 8.79 -9.14 9.77
C LEU A 511 8.16 -9.98 10.88
N GLY A 512 6.86 -9.79 11.10
CA GLY A 512 6.09 -10.62 12.02
C GLY A 512 5.02 -11.38 11.25
N ILE A 513 4.64 -12.57 11.72
CA ILE A 513 3.45 -13.24 11.18
C ILE A 513 2.55 -13.73 12.30
N LEU A 514 1.26 -13.53 12.11
CA LEU A 514 0.24 -14.34 12.77
C LEU A 514 -0.25 -15.40 11.78
N TRP A 515 -0.14 -16.67 12.16
CA TRP A 515 -0.61 -17.80 11.37
C TRP A 515 -1.19 -18.90 12.28
N PRO A 516 -2.35 -19.49 11.94
CA PRO A 516 -3.20 -19.15 10.80
C PRO A 516 -3.89 -17.78 10.94
N ALA A 517 -4.06 -17.07 9.83
CA ALA A 517 -4.83 -15.84 9.80
C ALA A 517 -6.28 -16.11 9.42
N CYS A 518 -7.22 -15.35 10.00
CA CYS A 518 -8.66 -15.48 9.73
C CYS A 518 -9.21 -16.91 9.96
N GLY A 519 -8.58 -17.68 10.85
CA GLY A 519 -8.99 -19.06 11.16
C GLY A 519 -8.69 -20.09 10.07
N THR A 520 -7.85 -19.76 9.07
CA THR A 520 -7.49 -20.67 7.98
C THR A 520 -5.98 -20.69 7.73
N ASP A 521 -5.46 -21.87 7.40
CA ASP A 521 -4.03 -22.07 7.12
C ASP A 521 -3.60 -21.48 5.76
N ALA A 522 -4.57 -21.13 4.91
CA ALA A 522 -4.38 -20.61 3.56
C ALA A 522 -3.94 -19.15 3.51
N ARG A 523 -4.01 -18.43 4.64
CA ARG A 523 -3.68 -17.00 4.74
C ARG A 523 -2.74 -16.73 5.90
N VAL A 524 -1.95 -15.68 5.73
CA VAL A 524 -1.07 -15.14 6.75
C VAL A 524 -1.36 -13.67 6.97
N ALA A 525 -1.22 -13.21 8.20
CA ALA A 525 -1.24 -11.80 8.55
C ALA A 525 0.22 -11.35 8.74
N LEU A 526 0.81 -10.83 7.65
CA LEU A 526 2.20 -10.37 7.62
C LEU A 526 2.29 -8.95 8.16
N HIS A 527 3.04 -8.79 9.24
CA HIS A 527 3.22 -7.54 9.94
C HIS A 527 4.58 -6.92 9.59
N GLY A 528 4.58 -5.60 9.39
CA GLY A 528 5.80 -4.84 9.10
C GLY A 528 5.62 -3.36 9.37
N THR A 529 6.73 -2.67 9.59
CA THR A 529 6.77 -1.21 9.71
C THR A 529 7.33 -0.58 8.45
N ALA A 530 6.93 0.64 8.16
CA ALA A 530 7.46 1.40 7.03
C ALA A 530 7.79 2.83 7.46
N ARG A 531 8.80 3.42 6.84
CA ARG A 531 9.28 4.78 7.11
C ARG A 531 9.54 5.53 5.82
N LEU A 532 9.03 6.75 5.74
CA LEU A 532 9.35 7.67 4.66
C LEU A 532 10.83 8.07 4.74
N VAL A 533 11.55 7.93 3.63
CA VAL A 533 12.94 8.34 3.47
C VAL A 533 13.00 9.69 2.76
N VAL A 534 12.30 9.79 1.62
CA VAL A 534 12.20 11.02 0.80
C VAL A 534 10.80 11.15 0.25
N GLN A 535 10.29 12.38 0.19
CA GLN A 535 9.10 12.74 -0.57
C GLN A 535 9.44 13.88 -1.52
N ALA A 536 8.98 13.78 -2.76
CA ALA A 536 9.22 14.78 -3.79
C ALA A 536 8.05 14.80 -4.80
N ASP A 537 7.92 15.92 -5.50
CA ASP A 537 7.09 15.98 -6.70
C ASP A 537 7.87 15.38 -7.88
N TRP A 538 7.25 14.47 -8.60
CA TRP A 538 7.81 13.86 -9.81
C TRP A 538 7.44 14.71 -11.03
N CYS A 539 8.40 15.47 -11.53
CA CYS A 539 8.27 16.19 -12.80
C CYS A 539 8.73 15.26 -13.94
N ALA A 540 7.78 14.83 -14.77
CA ALA A 540 8.05 14.04 -15.97
C ALA A 540 8.62 14.87 -17.12
#